data_AF-A0A5J4WQJ0-F1
#
_entry.id   AF-A0A5J4WQJ0-F1
#
_cell.length_a   1.000
_cell.length_b   1.000
_cell.length_c   1.000
_cell.angle_alpha   90.00
_cell.angle_beta   90.00
_cell.angle_gamma   90.00
#
_symmetry.space_group_name_H-M   'P 1'
#
loop_
_entity.id
_entity.type
_entity.pdbx_description
1 polymer ?
#
loop_
_entity_poly.entity_id
_entity_poly.type
_entity_poly.pdbx_seq_one_letter_code
_entity_poly.pdbx_strand_id
1 'polypeptide(L)'
;MKPYGGLIRLLDHSDIRFRDYAIHSIYAILLIGARQSKAIMIHPHAQLINQYIGCYKIYELFQRENRQITKDLSAVSIGLIYQAQEIPNQTMKQDIIAHLKSMLSTQNPYYREVAYQTLQGLSKNADNFKEIMRDVDFDDIADDMNILQVGTEVQINKINSLQIKHCLLLSVILERRKATEMRQNIIDSGIVNALLRILDAQPIDSIASEHVHALLNMIVYSNDLLMKQIYEMNALPILLKFVNHTELSILQDSTYSLIQMLLIGARSDNVNKLHQYFTSLQENGSIAQLIEMFKTSQNEFVKETSAVCLGILFKDQKIPNASLREKIVKTLKKIAVDDSIPMRSEAAEYALENLIIENNGKFNLK
;
A
#
# COMPACT_ATOMS: atom_id res chain seq x y z
N MET A 1 10.99 22.75 26.52
CA MET A 1 12.46 22.80 26.31
C MET A 1 12.74 22.91 24.81
N LYS A 2 13.72 23.70 24.36
CA LYS A 2 14.13 23.80 22.93
C LYS A 2 15.45 23.03 22.72
N PRO A 3 15.43 21.70 22.51
CA PRO A 3 16.63 20.86 22.60
C PRO A 3 17.61 21.04 21.43
N TYR A 4 17.14 21.56 20.29
CA TYR A 4 17.89 21.53 19.04
C TYR A 4 19.21 22.30 19.07
N GLY A 5 19.29 23.46 19.73
CA GLY A 5 20.54 24.23 19.74
C GLY A 5 21.73 23.44 20.32
N GLY A 6 21.51 22.71 21.43
CA GLY A 6 22.55 21.88 22.04
C GLY A 6 22.88 20.65 21.20
N LEU A 7 21.85 19.97 20.67
CA LEU A 7 22.02 18.77 19.84
C LEU A 7 22.74 19.07 18.52
N ILE A 8 22.38 20.16 17.83
CA ILE A 8 23.02 20.58 16.58
C ILE A 8 24.50 20.88 16.81
N ARG A 9 24.86 21.54 17.92
CA ARG A 9 26.28 21.78 18.26
C ARG A 9 27.05 20.48 18.49
N LEU A 10 26.42 19.48 19.10
CA LEU A 10 27.06 18.17 19.34
C LEU A 10 27.28 17.38 18.04
N LEU A 11 26.62 17.73 16.95
CA LEU A 11 26.92 17.13 15.65
C LEU A 11 28.38 17.41 15.27
N ASP A 12 28.99 18.55 15.60
CA ASP A 12 30.39 18.86 15.28
C ASP A 12 31.41 18.38 16.32
N HIS A 13 30.98 17.58 17.29
CA HIS A 13 31.86 17.08 18.32
C HIS A 13 32.96 16.18 17.74
N SER A 14 34.20 16.28 18.23
CA SER A 14 35.34 15.48 17.74
C SER A 14 35.17 13.98 17.98
N ASP A 15 34.62 13.61 19.13
CA ASP A 15 34.26 12.23 19.46
C ASP A 15 32.93 11.83 18.80
N ILE A 16 33.01 10.76 18.01
CA ILE A 16 31.94 10.19 17.19
C ILE A 16 30.71 9.73 17.99
N ARG A 17 30.90 9.34 19.26
CA ARG A 17 29.79 8.90 20.13
C ARG A 17 28.84 10.04 20.43
N PHE A 18 29.36 11.26 20.63
CA PHE A 18 28.51 12.43 20.85
C PHE A 18 27.75 12.83 19.59
N ARG A 19 28.37 12.69 18.42
CA ARG A 19 27.70 12.92 17.13
C ARG A 19 26.55 11.94 16.94
N ASP A 20 26.76 10.66 17.29
CA ASP A 20 25.70 9.65 17.27
C ASP A 20 24.57 9.96 18.22
N TYR A 21 24.87 10.21 19.50
CA TYR A 21 23.83 10.48 20.46
C TYR A 21 23.01 11.72 20.06
N ALA A 22 23.67 12.71 19.47
CA ALA A 22 23.00 13.88 18.93
C ALA A 22 22.07 13.54 17.75
N ILE A 23 22.53 12.82 16.72
CA ILE A 23 21.67 12.48 15.58
C ILE A 23 20.53 11.52 15.95
N HIS A 24 20.77 10.55 16.84
CA HIS A 24 19.72 9.66 17.35
C HIS A 24 18.67 10.45 18.13
N SER A 25 19.09 11.42 18.94
CA SER A 25 18.16 12.27 19.70
C SER A 25 17.33 13.16 18.76
N ILE A 26 17.97 13.77 17.75
CA ILE A 26 17.28 14.59 16.74
C ILE A 26 16.25 13.74 16.00
N TYR A 27 16.68 12.58 15.50
CA TYR A 27 15.81 11.63 14.82
C TYR A 27 14.61 11.23 15.68
N ALA A 28 14.84 10.85 16.95
CA ALA A 28 13.76 10.43 17.84
C ALA A 28 12.72 11.54 18.06
N ILE A 29 13.16 12.80 18.25
CA ILE A 29 12.25 13.94 18.41
C ILE A 29 11.47 14.19 17.11
N LEU A 30 12.16 14.16 15.96
CA LEU A 30 11.51 14.31 14.65
C LEU A 30 10.47 13.21 14.42
N LEU A 31 10.79 11.95 14.69
CA LEU A 31 9.86 10.84 14.50
C LEU A 31 8.59 10.98 15.35
N ILE A 32 8.72 11.41 16.60
CA ILE A 32 7.57 11.67 17.47
C ILE A 32 6.74 12.84 16.93
N GLY A 33 7.39 13.92 16.50
CA GLY A 33 6.72 15.08 15.90
C GLY A 33 5.95 14.70 14.62
N ALA A 34 6.56 13.88 13.75
CA ALA A 34 5.96 13.39 12.52
C ALA A 34 4.72 12.54 12.79
N ARG A 35 4.74 11.68 13.81
CA ARG A 35 3.57 10.85 14.21
C ARG A 35 2.42 11.68 14.77
N GLN A 36 2.71 12.80 15.42
CA GLN A 36 1.69 13.69 15.97
C GLN A 36 1.09 14.61 14.90
N SER A 37 1.86 15.00 13.90
CA SER A 37 1.35 15.71 12.73
C SER A 37 0.68 14.73 11.77
N LYS A 38 -0.53 15.02 11.29
CA LYS A 38 -1.06 14.29 10.13
C LYS A 38 -0.05 14.49 8.99
N ALA A 39 0.47 13.41 8.39
CA ALA A 39 1.62 13.41 7.46
C ALA A 39 1.50 14.35 6.23
N ILE A 40 0.36 15.02 6.06
CA ILE A 40 -0.01 15.94 4.99
C ILE A 40 0.47 17.38 5.29
N MET A 41 0.99 17.64 6.50
CA MET A 41 1.44 18.97 6.93
C MET A 41 2.97 19.08 7.02
N ILE A 42 3.43 20.33 6.95
CA ILE A 42 4.77 20.75 7.33
C ILE A 42 5.13 20.21 8.72
N HIS A 43 6.33 19.65 8.85
CA HIS A 43 6.79 19.06 10.09
C HIS A 43 6.84 20.10 11.24
N PRO A 44 6.30 19.81 12.44
CA PRO A 44 6.13 20.78 13.52
C PRO A 44 7.45 21.37 14.05
N HIS A 45 8.55 20.64 13.87
CA HIS A 45 9.88 21.08 14.29
C HIS A 45 10.74 21.69 13.17
N ALA A 46 10.27 21.74 11.92
CA ALA A 46 11.07 22.18 10.78
C ALA A 46 11.63 23.60 10.96
N GLN A 47 10.76 24.56 11.34
CA GLN A 47 11.17 25.95 11.55
C GLN A 47 12.22 26.07 12.66
N LEU A 48 12.03 25.36 13.77
CA LEU A 48 12.94 25.44 14.93
C LEU A 48 14.32 24.85 14.60
N ILE A 49 14.40 23.79 13.82
CA ILE A 49 15.68 23.20 13.40
C ILE A 49 16.41 24.13 12.43
N ASN A 50 15.68 24.71 11.48
CA ASN A 50 16.25 25.63 10.50
C ASN A 50 16.81 26.92 11.14
N GLN A 51 16.23 27.38 12.25
CA GLN A 51 16.79 28.51 13.02
C GLN A 51 18.23 28.27 13.51
N TYR A 52 18.64 27.01 13.69
CA TYR A 52 19.99 26.63 14.12
C TYR A 52 20.89 26.16 12.97
N ILE A 53 20.53 26.45 11.71
CA ILE A 53 21.26 25.93 10.53
C ILE A 53 21.26 24.37 10.56
N GLY A 54 20.28 23.77 11.24
CA GLY A 54 20.33 22.36 11.64
C GLY A 54 20.31 21.40 10.45
N CYS A 55 19.56 21.72 9.40
CA CYS A 55 19.55 20.92 8.17
C CYS A 55 20.93 20.81 7.52
N TYR A 56 21.64 21.93 7.39
CA TYR A 56 22.99 21.92 6.82
C TYR A 56 23.96 21.14 7.71
N LYS A 57 23.84 21.26 9.04
CA LYS A 57 24.69 20.49 9.97
C LYS A 57 24.41 18.99 9.95
N ILE A 58 23.15 18.59 9.81
CA ILE A 58 22.79 17.18 9.61
C ILE A 58 23.31 16.68 8.26
N TYR A 59 23.27 17.52 7.22
CA TYR A 59 23.79 17.17 5.91
C TYR A 59 25.31 17.07 5.86
N GLU A 60 26.04 17.99 6.51
CA GLU A 60 27.50 17.88 6.70
C GLU A 60 27.86 16.57 7.41
N LEU A 61 27.10 16.18 8.44
CA LEU A 61 27.25 14.89 9.11
C LEU A 61 27.01 13.72 8.14
N PHE A 62 25.94 13.78 7.34
CA PHE A 62 25.64 12.77 6.31
C PHE A 62 26.80 12.59 5.32
N GLN A 63 27.41 13.68 4.89
CA GLN A 63 28.49 13.66 3.90
C GLN A 63 29.82 13.12 4.48
N ARG A 64 30.16 13.49 5.71
CA ARG A 64 31.49 13.16 6.28
C ARG A 64 31.56 11.81 6.98
N GLU A 65 30.42 11.24 7.40
CA GLU A 65 30.40 10.00 8.18
C GLU A 65 30.26 8.76 7.29
N ASN A 66 31.07 7.74 7.56
CA ASN A 66 31.04 6.47 6.82
C ASN A 66 30.13 5.41 7.45
N ARG A 67 29.68 5.61 8.69
CA ARG A 67 28.84 4.61 9.37
C ARG A 67 27.42 4.68 8.87
N GLN A 68 26.92 3.54 8.41
CA GLN A 68 25.60 3.39 7.81
C GLN A 68 24.50 3.98 8.68
N ILE A 69 24.46 3.63 9.97
CA ILE A 69 23.43 4.12 10.90
C ILE A 69 23.41 5.66 11.00
N THR A 70 24.58 6.30 11.03
CA THR A 70 24.66 7.78 11.09
C THR A 70 24.15 8.39 9.79
N LYS A 71 24.50 7.81 8.62
CA LYS A 71 24.00 8.27 7.32
C LYS A 71 22.49 8.08 7.18
N ASP A 72 21.98 6.91 7.56
CA ASP A 72 20.56 6.58 7.52
C ASP A 72 19.75 7.56 8.37
N LEU A 73 20.17 7.78 9.62
CA LEU A 73 19.48 8.71 10.53
C LEU A 73 19.57 10.16 10.06
N SER A 74 20.69 10.60 9.48
CA SER A 74 20.80 11.93 8.89
C SER A 74 19.88 12.10 7.69
N ALA A 75 19.86 11.13 6.77
CA ALA A 75 19.02 11.17 5.59
C ALA A 75 17.53 11.19 5.96
N VAL A 76 17.12 10.32 6.87
CA VAL A 76 15.77 10.29 7.41
C VAL A 76 15.43 11.60 8.13
N SER A 77 16.33 12.13 8.96
CA SER A 77 16.07 13.39 9.67
C SER A 77 15.82 14.55 8.71
N ILE A 78 16.64 14.68 7.65
CA ILE A 78 16.44 15.70 6.62
C ILE A 78 15.11 15.49 5.89
N GLY A 79 14.81 14.24 5.51
CA GLY A 79 13.55 13.93 4.85
C GLY A 79 12.32 14.25 5.70
N LEU A 80 12.35 13.96 7.00
CA LEU A 80 11.28 14.31 7.95
C LEU A 80 11.13 15.83 8.10
N ILE A 81 12.23 16.58 8.15
CA ILE A 81 12.18 18.05 8.24
C ILE A 81 11.49 18.65 7.02
N TYR A 82 11.79 18.14 5.83
CA TYR A 82 11.22 18.60 4.56
C TYR A 82 9.99 17.82 4.11
N GLN A 83 9.29 17.12 5.01
CA GLN A 83 8.01 16.53 4.68
C GLN A 83 7.04 17.59 4.12
N ALA A 84 6.43 17.27 2.97
CA ALA A 84 5.56 18.17 2.21
C ALA A 84 6.18 19.52 1.78
N GLN A 85 7.51 19.68 1.87
CA GLN A 85 8.26 20.86 1.44
C GLN A 85 9.39 20.46 0.52
N GLU A 86 9.82 21.37 -0.34
CA GLU A 86 10.99 21.11 -1.18
C GLU A 86 12.26 21.05 -0.32
N ILE A 87 13.16 20.11 -0.61
CA ILE A 87 14.55 20.19 -0.13
C ILE A 87 15.27 21.27 -0.96
N PRO A 88 15.63 22.43 -0.40
CA PRO A 88 15.97 23.61 -1.22
C PRO A 88 17.28 23.49 -1.99
N ASN A 89 18.25 22.74 -1.45
CA ASN A 89 19.54 22.53 -2.10
C ASN A 89 19.47 21.31 -3.01
N GLN A 90 19.76 21.49 -4.30
CA GLN A 90 19.62 20.43 -5.30
C GLN A 90 20.56 19.24 -5.06
N THR A 91 21.82 19.47 -4.67
CA THR A 91 22.76 18.38 -4.34
C THR A 91 22.28 17.60 -3.11
N MET A 92 21.84 18.30 -2.06
CA MET A 92 21.25 17.67 -0.87
C MET A 92 20.01 16.85 -1.23
N LYS A 93 19.12 17.40 -2.08
CA LYS A 93 17.92 16.70 -2.53
C LYS A 93 18.28 15.38 -3.22
N GLN A 94 19.24 15.42 -4.15
CA GLN A 94 19.73 14.25 -4.88
C GLN A 94 20.34 13.20 -3.94
N ASP A 95 21.29 13.61 -3.10
CA ASP A 95 22.00 12.73 -2.17
C ASP A 95 21.04 12.03 -1.19
N ILE A 96 20.12 12.81 -0.60
CA ILE A 96 19.20 12.33 0.42
C ILE A 96 18.14 11.39 -0.19
N ILE A 97 17.55 11.76 -1.33
CA ILE A 97 16.55 10.91 -1.99
C ILE A 97 17.20 9.63 -2.52
N ALA A 98 18.41 9.69 -3.09
CA ALA A 98 19.13 8.50 -3.53
C ALA A 98 19.44 7.55 -2.36
N HIS A 99 19.89 8.10 -1.22
CA HIS A 99 20.17 7.30 -0.02
C HIS A 99 18.89 6.65 0.53
N LEU A 100 17.80 7.41 0.65
CA LEU A 100 16.50 6.86 1.09
C LEU A 100 15.97 5.76 0.16
N LYS A 101 16.10 5.93 -1.17
CA LYS A 101 15.76 4.86 -2.15
C LYS A 101 16.58 3.59 -1.92
N SER A 102 17.86 3.70 -1.55
CA SER A 102 18.71 2.55 -1.25
C SER A 102 18.27 1.80 0.01
N MET A 103 17.80 2.54 1.02
CA MET A 103 17.33 1.99 2.30
C MET A 103 16.09 1.09 2.13
N LEU A 104 15.31 1.23 1.05
CA LEU A 104 14.16 0.36 0.76
C LEU A 104 14.55 -1.13 0.58
N SER A 105 15.82 -1.41 0.27
CA SER A 105 16.34 -2.79 0.14
C SER A 105 17.05 -3.32 1.38
N THR A 106 17.09 -2.55 2.48
CA THR A 106 17.76 -2.98 3.72
C THR A 106 17.08 -4.20 4.33
N GLN A 107 17.85 -5.08 4.96
CA GLN A 107 17.33 -6.25 5.68
C GLN A 107 16.65 -5.89 7.00
N ASN A 108 16.84 -4.67 7.52
CA ASN A 108 16.22 -4.23 8.75
C ASN A 108 14.82 -3.64 8.48
N PRO A 109 13.72 -4.32 8.87
CA PRO A 109 12.37 -3.88 8.55
C PRO A 109 12.04 -2.49 9.08
N TYR A 110 12.61 -2.12 10.25
CA TYR A 110 12.40 -0.79 10.82
C TYR A 110 12.98 0.32 9.96
N TYR A 111 14.24 0.19 9.51
CA TYR A 111 14.86 1.21 8.66
C TYR A 111 14.23 1.27 7.27
N ARG A 112 13.77 0.12 6.76
CA ARG A 112 13.02 0.04 5.50
C ARG A 112 11.72 0.86 5.60
N GLU A 113 10.93 0.60 6.64
CA GLU A 113 9.65 1.27 6.86
C GLU A 113 9.83 2.78 7.08
N VAL A 114 10.85 3.17 7.87
CA VAL A 114 11.15 4.59 8.10
C VAL A 114 11.56 5.29 6.80
N ALA A 115 12.36 4.65 5.94
CA ALA A 115 12.72 5.21 4.64
C ALA A 115 11.51 5.34 3.72
N TYR A 116 10.66 4.31 3.67
CA TYR A 116 9.40 4.32 2.93
C TYR A 116 8.51 5.49 3.34
N GLN A 117 8.20 5.62 4.64
CA GLN A 117 7.38 6.72 5.17
C GLN A 117 8.00 8.10 4.90
N THR A 118 9.32 8.21 5.00
CA THR A 118 10.04 9.46 4.73
C THR A 118 9.92 9.85 3.25
N LEU A 119 10.06 8.89 2.33
CA LEU A 119 9.87 9.11 0.90
C LEU A 119 8.42 9.48 0.58
N GLN A 120 7.42 8.84 1.18
CA GLN A 120 6.01 9.23 1.07
C GLN A 120 5.79 10.68 1.52
N GLY A 121 6.43 11.09 2.62
CA GLY A 121 6.39 12.45 3.12
C GLY A 121 7.00 13.47 2.15
N LEU A 122 8.15 13.15 1.57
CA LEU A 122 8.84 13.98 0.59
C LEU A 122 8.08 14.07 -0.74
N SER A 123 7.47 12.97 -1.19
CA SER A 123 6.74 12.89 -2.47
C SER A 123 5.59 13.89 -2.56
N LYS A 124 5.07 14.37 -1.43
CA LYS A 124 3.99 15.38 -1.37
C LYS A 124 4.39 16.73 -1.95
N ASN A 125 5.69 17.04 -2.00
CA ASN A 125 6.20 18.19 -2.75
C ASN A 125 6.53 17.79 -4.20
N ALA A 126 6.14 18.63 -5.16
CA ALA A 126 6.28 18.33 -6.58
C ALA A 126 7.74 18.18 -7.04
N ASP A 127 8.67 18.98 -6.54
CA ASP A 127 10.07 18.94 -6.98
C ASP A 127 10.84 17.79 -6.34
N ASN A 128 10.53 17.43 -5.10
CA ASN A 128 11.02 16.18 -4.51
C ASN A 128 10.44 14.96 -5.24
N PHE A 129 9.16 14.99 -5.63
CA PHE A 129 8.54 13.91 -6.40
C PHE A 129 9.24 13.70 -7.75
N LYS A 130 9.55 14.79 -8.47
CA LYS A 130 10.35 14.72 -9.71
C LYS A 130 11.71 14.08 -9.47
N GLU A 131 12.38 14.41 -8.37
CA GLU A 131 13.67 13.82 -8.03
C GLU A 131 13.55 12.33 -7.65
N ILE A 132 12.48 11.93 -6.93
CA ILE A 132 12.19 10.50 -6.67
C ILE A 132 12.02 9.74 -7.99
N MET A 133 11.28 10.32 -8.93
CA MET A 133 10.99 9.76 -10.26
C MET A 133 12.15 9.82 -11.25
N ARG A 134 13.21 10.60 -10.97
CA ARG A 134 14.24 10.96 -11.96
C ARG A 134 14.90 9.75 -12.63
N ASP A 135 15.14 8.71 -11.84
CA ASP A 135 15.84 7.49 -12.27
C ASP A 135 14.90 6.27 -12.22
N VAL A 136 13.58 6.49 -12.32
CA VAL A 136 12.59 5.41 -12.34
C VAL A 136 12.33 5.02 -13.79
N ASP A 137 12.78 3.83 -14.14
CA ASP A 137 12.47 3.16 -15.39
C ASP A 137 11.55 1.96 -15.09
N PHE A 138 10.37 1.93 -15.70
CA PHE A 138 9.40 0.87 -15.45
C PHE A 138 9.78 -0.45 -16.13
N ASP A 139 10.54 -0.42 -17.23
CA ASP A 139 11.01 -1.62 -17.89
C ASP A 139 12.10 -2.30 -17.03
N ASP A 140 13.04 -1.53 -16.47
CA ASP A 140 14.03 -2.05 -15.51
C ASP A 140 13.36 -2.65 -14.26
N ILE A 141 12.32 -1.98 -13.73
CA ILE A 141 11.55 -2.51 -12.61
C ILE A 141 10.85 -3.83 -13.02
N ALA A 142 10.26 -3.88 -14.21
CA ALA A 142 9.61 -5.08 -14.69
C ALA A 142 10.60 -6.25 -14.82
N ASP A 143 11.80 -6.00 -15.35
CA ASP A 143 12.86 -7.00 -15.47
C ASP A 143 13.28 -7.54 -14.10
N ASP A 144 13.52 -6.66 -13.12
CA ASP A 144 13.85 -7.06 -11.76
C ASP A 144 12.71 -7.83 -11.06
N MET A 145 11.46 -7.42 -11.29
CA MET A 145 10.27 -8.11 -10.77
C MET A 145 10.06 -9.49 -11.41
N ASN A 146 10.59 -9.72 -12.61
CA ASN A 146 10.53 -11.00 -13.33
C ASN A 146 11.58 -12.02 -12.85
N ILE A 147 12.56 -11.61 -12.06
CA ILE A 147 13.62 -12.52 -11.59
C ILE A 147 12.99 -13.62 -10.72
N LEU A 148 13.17 -14.87 -11.16
CA LEU A 148 12.69 -16.04 -10.41
C LEU A 148 13.47 -16.20 -9.11
N GLN A 149 12.76 -16.45 -8.01
CA GLN A 149 13.35 -16.71 -6.69
C GLN A 149 13.90 -18.14 -6.59
N VAL A 150 14.98 -18.42 -7.31
CA VAL A 150 15.66 -19.73 -7.32
C VAL A 150 17.11 -19.61 -6.87
N GLY A 151 17.63 -20.65 -6.21
CA GLY A 151 19.01 -20.74 -5.76
C GLY A 151 19.13 -20.95 -4.25
N THR A 152 20.25 -20.49 -3.69
CA THR A 152 20.52 -20.50 -2.25
C THR A 152 19.59 -19.53 -1.50
N GLU A 153 19.39 -19.75 -0.19
CA GLU A 153 18.62 -18.85 0.67
C GLU A 153 19.09 -17.39 0.57
N VAL A 154 20.40 -17.17 0.52
CA VAL A 154 20.99 -15.82 0.36
C VAL A 154 20.62 -15.18 -0.97
N GLN A 155 20.59 -15.96 -2.07
CA GLN A 155 20.20 -15.46 -3.38
C GLN A 155 18.70 -15.14 -3.43
N ILE A 156 17.86 -16.03 -2.89
CA ILE A 156 16.41 -15.83 -2.78
C ILE A 156 16.11 -14.56 -1.97
N ASN A 157 16.74 -14.39 -0.81
CA ASN A 157 16.53 -13.21 0.05
C ASN A 157 16.96 -11.91 -0.65
N LYS A 158 18.04 -11.95 -1.44
CA LYS A 158 18.49 -10.79 -2.22
C LYS A 158 17.49 -10.41 -3.31
N ILE A 159 16.97 -11.39 -4.04
CA ILE A 159 15.95 -11.19 -5.09
C ILE A 159 14.67 -10.65 -4.45
N ASN A 160 14.19 -11.28 -3.38
CA ASN A 160 12.99 -10.85 -2.67
C ASN A 160 13.15 -9.41 -2.13
N SER A 161 14.31 -9.05 -1.60
CA SER A 161 14.56 -7.68 -1.10
C SER A 161 14.58 -6.63 -2.23
N LEU A 162 15.02 -7.01 -3.43
CA LEU A 162 14.95 -6.15 -4.62
C LEU A 162 13.51 -5.94 -5.06
N GLN A 163 12.72 -7.02 -5.14
CA GLN A 163 11.31 -6.97 -5.49
C GLN A 163 10.50 -6.15 -4.48
N ILE A 164 10.73 -6.34 -3.18
CA ILE A 164 10.11 -5.52 -2.11
C ILE A 164 10.50 -4.05 -2.24
N LYS A 165 11.76 -3.73 -2.54
CA LYS A 165 12.19 -2.35 -2.79
C LYS A 165 11.38 -1.71 -3.92
N HIS A 166 11.16 -2.44 -5.01
CA HIS A 166 10.36 -1.96 -6.14
C HIS A 166 8.89 -1.78 -5.77
N CYS A 167 8.29 -2.72 -5.04
CA CYS A 167 6.94 -2.59 -4.51
C CYS A 167 6.78 -1.33 -3.66
N LEU A 168 7.71 -1.06 -2.74
CA LEU A 168 7.70 0.13 -1.90
C LEU A 168 7.86 1.42 -2.71
N LEU A 169 8.74 1.42 -3.71
CA LEU A 169 8.91 2.57 -4.60
C LEU A 169 7.64 2.86 -5.41
N LEU A 170 7.00 1.82 -5.96
CA LEU A 170 5.71 1.92 -6.66
C LEU A 170 4.63 2.50 -5.73
N SER A 171 4.58 2.05 -4.47
CA SER A 171 3.67 2.61 -3.47
C SER A 171 3.94 4.10 -3.20
N VAL A 172 5.20 4.53 -3.05
CA VAL A 172 5.56 5.95 -2.88
C VAL A 172 5.05 6.82 -4.03
N ILE A 173 5.18 6.33 -5.27
CA ILE A 173 4.87 7.14 -6.46
C ILE A 173 3.36 7.13 -6.80
N LEU A 174 2.63 6.10 -6.38
CA LEU A 174 1.19 5.93 -6.66
C LEU A 174 0.27 6.39 -5.54
N GLU A 175 0.77 6.47 -4.30
CA GLU A 175 -0.06 6.69 -3.10
C GLU A 175 -0.99 7.89 -3.26
N ARG A 176 -2.31 7.64 -3.15
CA ARG A 176 -3.39 8.64 -3.16
C ARG A 176 -3.36 9.61 -4.35
N ARG A 177 -2.76 9.20 -5.47
CA ARG A 177 -2.68 9.99 -6.71
C ARG A 177 -3.61 9.41 -7.76
N LYS A 178 -4.37 10.27 -8.43
CA LYS A 178 -5.09 9.96 -9.67
C LYS A 178 -4.12 10.06 -10.86
N ALA A 179 -3.17 9.14 -10.93
CA ALA A 179 -2.11 9.09 -11.93
C ALA A 179 -2.41 8.02 -12.99
N THR A 180 -3.47 8.23 -13.78
CA THR A 180 -3.96 7.23 -14.75
C THR A 180 -2.88 6.85 -15.77
N GLU A 181 -2.19 7.84 -16.35
CA GLU A 181 -1.13 7.60 -17.34
C GLU A 181 0.03 6.79 -16.73
N MET A 182 0.47 7.16 -15.52
CA MET A 182 1.52 6.41 -14.82
C MET A 182 1.10 4.96 -14.55
N ARG A 183 -0.16 4.72 -14.15
CA ARG A 183 -0.66 3.35 -13.96
C ARG A 183 -0.73 2.58 -15.27
N GLN A 184 -1.10 3.22 -16.37
CA GLN A 184 -1.06 2.60 -17.70
C GLN A 184 0.36 2.19 -18.04
N ASN A 185 1.36 3.06 -17.86
CA ASN A 185 2.77 2.73 -18.13
C ASN A 185 3.29 1.56 -17.26
N ILE A 186 2.87 1.48 -15.99
CA ILE A 186 3.19 0.35 -15.09
C ILE A 186 2.53 -0.95 -15.55
N ILE A 187 1.30 -0.87 -16.10
CA ILE A 187 0.63 -2.03 -16.70
C ILE A 187 1.36 -2.47 -17.98
N ASP A 188 1.66 -1.52 -18.87
CA ASP A 188 2.23 -1.76 -20.18
C ASP A 188 3.65 -2.34 -20.11
N SER A 189 4.45 -1.90 -19.13
CA SER A 189 5.78 -2.48 -18.82
C SER A 189 5.71 -3.92 -18.27
N GLY A 190 4.52 -4.40 -17.88
CA GLY A 190 4.35 -5.78 -17.40
C GLY A 190 4.62 -5.97 -15.90
N ILE A 191 4.81 -4.89 -15.13
CA ILE A 191 5.02 -4.94 -13.67
C ILE A 191 3.83 -5.61 -12.97
N VAL A 192 2.60 -5.28 -13.36
CA VAL A 192 1.38 -5.88 -12.76
C VAL A 192 1.34 -7.40 -13.00
N ASN A 193 1.69 -7.86 -14.20
CA ASN A 193 1.80 -9.29 -14.49
C ASN A 193 2.92 -9.98 -13.70
N ALA A 194 4.03 -9.30 -13.44
CA ALA A 194 5.08 -9.81 -12.56
C ALA A 194 4.61 -9.94 -11.11
N LEU A 195 3.95 -8.91 -10.56
CA LEU A 195 3.34 -8.94 -9.23
C LEU A 195 2.34 -10.10 -9.08
N LEU A 196 1.43 -10.26 -10.05
CA LEU A 196 0.44 -11.34 -10.02
C LEU A 196 1.09 -12.72 -10.07
N ARG A 197 2.15 -12.91 -10.87
CA ARG A 197 2.91 -14.18 -10.89
C ARG A 197 3.60 -14.47 -9.57
N ILE A 198 4.19 -13.46 -8.92
CA ILE A 198 4.81 -13.61 -7.59
C ILE A 198 3.76 -14.10 -6.59
N LEU A 199 2.60 -13.44 -6.55
CA LEU A 199 1.49 -13.78 -5.66
C LEU A 199 0.87 -15.15 -5.96
N ASP A 200 0.87 -15.57 -7.22
CA ASP A 200 0.26 -16.85 -7.64
C ASP A 200 1.18 -18.06 -7.40
N ALA A 201 2.50 -17.88 -7.58
CA ALA A 201 3.48 -18.96 -7.58
C ALA A 201 4.07 -19.27 -6.20
N GLN A 202 4.15 -18.30 -5.29
CA GLN A 202 4.81 -18.49 -4.00
C GLN A 202 3.86 -19.09 -2.95
N PRO A 203 4.40 -19.83 -1.95
CA PRO A 203 3.64 -20.21 -0.78
C PRO A 203 3.02 -18.98 -0.10
N ILE A 204 1.76 -19.11 0.32
CA ILE A 204 0.97 -18.01 0.91
C ILE A 204 1.73 -17.34 2.06
N ASP A 205 2.32 -18.12 2.97
CA ASP A 205 3.03 -17.61 4.15
C ASP A 205 4.39 -16.96 3.85
N SER A 206 4.88 -17.03 2.60
CA SER A 206 6.15 -16.42 2.18
C SER A 206 5.98 -15.07 1.47
N ILE A 207 4.74 -14.69 1.15
CA ILE A 207 4.44 -13.42 0.49
C ILE A 207 4.69 -12.27 1.46
N ALA A 208 5.56 -11.34 1.05
CA ALA A 208 5.74 -10.09 1.77
C ALA A 208 4.54 -9.15 1.52
N SER A 209 4.06 -8.48 2.57
CA SER A 209 2.87 -7.61 2.50
C SER A 209 3.02 -6.46 1.49
N GLU A 210 4.24 -6.03 1.22
CA GLU A 210 4.55 -5.00 0.22
C GLU A 210 4.11 -5.41 -1.20
N HIS A 211 4.15 -6.69 -1.57
CA HIS A 211 3.67 -7.15 -2.88
C HIS A 211 2.16 -6.93 -3.04
N VAL A 212 1.40 -7.28 -2.00
CA VAL A 212 -0.06 -7.12 -1.98
C VAL A 212 -0.43 -5.63 -1.92
N HIS A 213 0.33 -4.84 -1.15
CA HIS A 213 0.14 -3.40 -1.05
C HIS A 213 0.42 -2.67 -2.37
N ALA A 214 1.43 -3.09 -3.12
CA ALA A 214 1.71 -2.54 -4.45
C ALA A 214 0.54 -2.80 -5.42
N LEU A 215 -0.01 -4.02 -5.41
CA LEU A 215 -1.19 -4.36 -6.22
C LEU A 215 -2.44 -3.58 -5.79
N LEU A 216 -2.66 -3.38 -4.49
CA LEU A 216 -3.73 -2.50 -3.97
C LEU A 216 -3.61 -1.09 -4.56
N ASN A 217 -2.41 -0.49 -4.54
CA ASN A 217 -2.18 0.86 -5.08
C ASN A 217 -2.44 0.97 -6.59
N MET A 218 -2.29 -0.14 -7.32
CA MET A 218 -2.71 -0.25 -8.72
C MET A 218 -4.22 -0.31 -8.86
N ILE A 219 -4.93 -0.99 -7.97
CA ILE A 219 -6.38 -1.19 -8.04
C ILE A 219 -7.18 0.03 -7.56
N VAL A 220 -6.94 0.51 -6.34
CA VAL A 220 -7.88 1.43 -5.64
C VAL A 220 -8.10 2.77 -6.33
N TYR A 221 -7.11 3.25 -7.06
CA TYR A 221 -7.16 4.56 -7.74
C TYR A 221 -7.11 4.42 -9.26
N SER A 222 -7.34 3.22 -9.79
CA SER A 222 -7.52 3.01 -11.23
C SER A 222 -8.90 3.44 -11.68
N ASN A 223 -9.01 3.82 -12.94
CA ASN A 223 -10.30 4.02 -13.59
C ASN A 223 -10.84 2.65 -14.09
N ASP A 224 -12.09 2.65 -14.55
CA ASP A 224 -12.77 1.43 -15.00
C ASP A 224 -12.00 0.69 -16.11
N LEU A 225 -11.31 1.40 -17.01
CA LEU A 225 -10.53 0.81 -18.10
C LEU A 225 -9.32 0.03 -17.58
N LEU A 226 -8.50 0.65 -16.73
CA LEU A 226 -7.33 0.01 -16.14
C LEU A 226 -7.74 -1.16 -15.23
N MET A 227 -8.85 -0.99 -14.50
CA MET A 227 -9.41 -2.04 -13.66
C MET A 227 -9.82 -3.27 -14.46
N LYS A 228 -10.41 -3.07 -15.64
CA LYS A 228 -10.74 -4.15 -16.56
C LYS A 228 -9.49 -4.89 -17.04
N GLN A 229 -8.42 -4.17 -17.39
CA GLN A 229 -7.14 -4.79 -17.77
C GLN A 229 -6.57 -5.65 -16.63
N ILE A 230 -6.55 -5.14 -15.40
CA ILE A 230 -6.06 -5.89 -14.22
C ILE A 230 -6.93 -7.13 -13.96
N TYR A 231 -8.24 -7.05 -14.17
CA TYR A 231 -9.13 -8.21 -14.08
C TYR A 231 -8.77 -9.28 -15.13
N GLU A 232 -8.56 -8.88 -16.39
CA GLU A 232 -8.20 -9.79 -17.48
C GLU A 232 -6.85 -10.50 -17.26
N MET A 233 -6.02 -9.99 -16.33
CA MET A 233 -4.79 -10.65 -15.85
C MET A 233 -5.01 -11.70 -14.75
N ASN A 234 -6.26 -12.11 -14.49
CA ASN A 234 -6.63 -13.06 -13.42
C ASN A 234 -6.34 -12.57 -11.99
N ALA A 235 -6.39 -11.26 -11.73
CA ALA A 235 -6.10 -10.73 -10.40
C ALA A 235 -7.12 -11.17 -9.31
N LEU A 236 -8.40 -11.34 -9.65
CA LEU A 236 -9.44 -11.70 -8.67
C LEU A 236 -9.20 -13.07 -8.00
N PRO A 237 -9.02 -14.19 -8.74
CA PRO A 237 -8.71 -15.48 -8.12
C PRO A 237 -7.42 -15.47 -7.28
N ILE A 238 -6.40 -14.72 -7.72
CA ILE A 238 -5.13 -14.60 -6.99
C ILE A 238 -5.36 -13.90 -5.65
N LEU A 239 -6.04 -12.74 -5.65
CA LEU A 239 -6.38 -12.00 -4.42
C LEU A 239 -7.23 -12.83 -3.45
N LEU A 240 -8.11 -13.70 -3.96
CA LEU A 240 -8.97 -14.56 -3.15
C LEU A 240 -8.17 -15.53 -2.27
N LYS A 241 -6.94 -15.90 -2.65
CA LYS A 241 -6.05 -16.74 -1.83
C LYS A 241 -5.65 -16.07 -0.51
N PHE A 242 -5.68 -14.73 -0.46
CA PHE A 242 -5.14 -13.93 0.64
C PHE A 242 -6.20 -13.39 1.61
N VAL A 243 -7.50 -13.54 1.30
CA VAL A 243 -8.56 -12.97 2.15
C VAL A 243 -8.70 -13.65 3.51
N ASN A 244 -8.01 -14.77 3.74
CA ASN A 244 -7.93 -15.46 5.03
C ASN A 244 -6.48 -15.56 5.54
N HIS A 245 -5.60 -14.66 5.07
CA HIS A 245 -4.20 -14.60 5.49
C HIS A 245 -4.07 -14.27 6.98
N THR A 246 -3.02 -14.78 7.64
CA THR A 246 -2.78 -14.58 9.07
C THR A 246 -2.25 -13.17 9.38
N GLU A 247 -1.43 -12.61 8.50
CA GLU A 247 -0.99 -11.21 8.55
C GLU A 247 -2.14 -10.27 8.17
N LEU A 248 -2.48 -9.37 9.11
CA LEU A 248 -3.63 -8.47 9.00
C LEU A 248 -3.53 -7.50 7.81
N SER A 249 -2.33 -7.00 7.49
CA SER A 249 -2.07 -6.10 6.35
C SER A 249 -2.44 -6.76 5.02
N ILE A 250 -1.95 -7.98 4.77
CA ILE A 250 -2.25 -8.77 3.56
C ILE A 250 -3.75 -9.06 3.46
N LEU A 251 -4.36 -9.47 4.57
CA LEU A 251 -5.80 -9.73 4.62
C LEU A 251 -6.62 -8.47 4.35
N GLN A 252 -6.23 -7.30 4.86
CA GLN A 252 -6.92 -6.04 4.61
C GLN A 252 -6.75 -5.57 3.16
N ASP A 253 -5.53 -5.57 2.64
CA ASP A 253 -5.22 -5.09 1.29
C ASP A 253 -5.84 -6.00 0.22
N SER A 254 -5.82 -7.32 0.42
CA SER A 254 -6.47 -8.27 -0.49
C SER A 254 -7.99 -8.13 -0.49
N THR A 255 -8.61 -8.03 0.69
CA THR A 255 -10.05 -7.79 0.84
C THR A 255 -10.48 -6.48 0.18
N TYR A 256 -9.75 -5.38 0.42
CA TYR A 256 -10.07 -4.09 -0.15
C TYR A 256 -9.96 -4.13 -1.67
N SER A 257 -8.88 -4.71 -2.20
CA SER A 257 -8.67 -4.90 -3.64
C SER A 257 -9.80 -5.72 -4.28
N LEU A 258 -10.17 -6.83 -3.65
CA LEU A 258 -11.24 -7.73 -4.11
C LEU A 258 -12.59 -7.00 -4.20
N ILE A 259 -12.98 -6.31 -3.13
CA ILE A 259 -14.27 -5.57 -3.10
C ILE A 259 -14.28 -4.46 -4.16
N GLN A 260 -13.18 -3.71 -4.32
CA GLN A 260 -13.11 -2.64 -5.31
C GLN A 260 -13.23 -3.16 -6.75
N MET A 261 -12.53 -4.24 -7.07
CA MET A 261 -12.63 -4.89 -8.38
C MET A 261 -14.07 -5.33 -8.69
N LEU A 262 -14.76 -5.94 -7.71
CA LEU A 262 -16.14 -6.38 -7.87
C LEU A 262 -17.12 -5.21 -8.00
N LEU A 263 -16.97 -4.15 -7.18
CA LEU A 263 -17.85 -2.98 -7.25
C LEU A 263 -17.76 -2.26 -8.59
N ILE A 264 -16.55 -2.05 -9.10
CA ILE A 264 -16.35 -1.43 -10.42
C ILE A 264 -16.94 -2.33 -11.50
N GLY A 265 -16.70 -3.63 -11.39
CA GLY A 265 -17.28 -4.63 -12.29
C GLY A 265 -18.81 -4.55 -12.34
N ALA A 266 -19.46 -4.39 -11.20
CA ALA A 266 -20.91 -4.26 -11.07
C ALA A 266 -21.46 -2.91 -11.54
N ARG A 267 -20.69 -1.82 -11.43
CA ARG A 267 -21.09 -0.46 -11.82
C ARG A 267 -20.96 -0.19 -13.32
N SER A 268 -20.01 -0.83 -14.01
CA SER A 268 -19.83 -0.69 -15.45
C SER A 268 -20.95 -1.34 -16.28
N ASP A 269 -21.85 -2.10 -15.65
CA ASP A 269 -22.97 -2.77 -16.31
C ASP A 269 -24.18 -1.84 -16.50
N ASN A 270 -24.83 -1.93 -17.66
CA ASN A 270 -26.20 -1.44 -17.84
C ASN A 270 -27.15 -2.14 -16.85
N VAL A 271 -28.14 -1.41 -16.33
CA VAL A 271 -29.16 -1.85 -15.36
C VAL A 271 -29.81 -3.20 -15.77
N ASN A 272 -30.03 -4.10 -14.81
CA ASN A 272 -30.68 -5.43 -14.95
C ASN A 272 -29.86 -6.51 -15.69
N LYS A 273 -28.55 -6.57 -15.45
CA LYS A 273 -27.68 -7.62 -16.01
C LYS A 273 -26.89 -8.33 -14.91
N LEU A 274 -26.63 -9.61 -15.18
CA LEU A 274 -25.67 -10.44 -14.46
C LEU A 274 -24.35 -9.69 -14.29
N HIS A 275 -23.74 -9.75 -13.11
CA HIS A 275 -22.40 -9.22 -12.90
C HIS A 275 -21.43 -9.81 -13.94
N GLN A 276 -20.73 -8.97 -14.70
CA GLN A 276 -19.91 -9.42 -15.84
C GLN A 276 -18.87 -10.52 -15.49
N TYR A 277 -18.35 -10.52 -14.27
CA TYR A 277 -17.38 -11.53 -13.81
C TYR A 277 -18.00 -12.77 -13.18
N PHE A 278 -19.33 -12.86 -13.05
CA PHE A 278 -20.00 -13.94 -12.34
C PHE A 278 -19.69 -15.32 -12.94
N THR A 279 -19.89 -15.47 -14.26
CA THR A 279 -19.70 -16.75 -14.95
C THR A 279 -18.27 -17.26 -14.82
N SER A 280 -17.27 -16.41 -15.10
CA SER A 280 -15.85 -16.76 -14.97
C SER A 280 -15.47 -17.16 -13.54
N LEU A 281 -15.94 -16.42 -12.52
CA LEU A 281 -15.70 -16.75 -11.11
C LEU A 281 -16.48 -17.97 -10.62
N GLN A 282 -17.59 -18.31 -11.28
CA GLN A 282 -18.32 -19.53 -11.02
C GLN A 282 -17.56 -20.75 -11.58
N GLU A 283 -17.12 -20.65 -12.83
CA GLU A 283 -16.41 -21.73 -13.55
C GLU A 283 -15.07 -22.07 -12.91
N ASN A 284 -14.33 -21.07 -12.41
CA ASN A 284 -13.05 -21.30 -11.73
C ASN A 284 -13.18 -21.65 -10.23
N GLY A 285 -14.41 -21.77 -9.70
CA GLY A 285 -14.66 -22.18 -8.32
C GLY A 285 -14.55 -21.06 -7.27
N SER A 286 -14.21 -19.82 -7.64
CA SER A 286 -14.07 -18.68 -6.71
C SER A 286 -15.36 -18.41 -5.91
N ILE A 287 -16.54 -18.52 -6.56
CA ILE A 287 -17.83 -18.37 -5.85
C ILE A 287 -18.03 -19.46 -4.80
N ALA A 288 -17.65 -20.70 -5.11
CA ALA A 288 -17.76 -21.81 -4.16
C ALA A 288 -16.84 -21.60 -2.96
N GLN A 289 -15.61 -21.12 -3.19
CA GLN A 289 -14.66 -20.77 -2.14
C GLN A 289 -15.18 -19.65 -1.24
N LEU A 290 -15.77 -18.57 -1.80
CA LEU A 290 -16.41 -17.51 -1.02
C LEU A 290 -17.56 -18.04 -0.14
N ILE A 291 -18.39 -18.94 -0.69
CA ILE A 291 -19.48 -19.58 0.07
C ILE A 291 -18.93 -20.43 1.21
N GLU A 292 -17.85 -21.19 0.97
CA GLU A 292 -17.20 -21.99 1.98
C GLU A 292 -16.63 -21.12 3.10
N MET A 293 -15.84 -20.09 2.76
CA MET A 293 -15.27 -19.15 3.74
C MET A 293 -16.34 -18.47 4.59
N PHE A 294 -17.46 -18.06 3.98
CA PHE A 294 -18.60 -17.51 4.72
C PHE A 294 -19.18 -18.51 5.74
N LYS A 295 -19.26 -19.80 5.38
CA LYS A 295 -19.83 -20.84 6.24
C LYS A 295 -18.89 -21.27 7.35
N THR A 296 -17.60 -21.42 7.07
CA THR A 296 -16.66 -22.16 7.92
C THR A 296 -15.71 -21.27 8.72
N SER A 297 -15.40 -20.05 8.23
CA SER A 297 -14.37 -19.21 8.83
C SER A 297 -14.74 -18.79 10.26
N GLN A 298 -13.78 -18.87 11.19
CA GLN A 298 -13.96 -18.33 12.54
C GLN A 298 -13.63 -16.84 12.62
N ASN A 299 -12.99 -16.29 11.59
CA ASN A 299 -12.67 -14.88 11.49
C ASN A 299 -13.88 -14.10 10.96
N GLU A 300 -14.46 -13.25 11.79
CA GLU A 300 -15.64 -12.45 11.46
C GLU A 300 -15.39 -11.52 10.27
N PHE A 301 -14.20 -10.93 10.15
CA PHE A 301 -13.84 -10.08 9.03
C PHE A 301 -13.85 -10.84 7.69
N VAL A 302 -13.40 -12.09 7.69
CA VAL A 302 -13.40 -12.96 6.49
C VAL A 302 -14.81 -13.37 6.10
N LYS A 303 -15.65 -13.70 7.09
CA LYS A 303 -17.09 -13.95 6.86
C LYS A 303 -17.78 -12.74 6.25
N GLU A 304 -17.59 -11.57 6.86
CA GLU A 304 -18.20 -10.33 6.39
C GLU A 304 -17.71 -9.96 4.99
N THR A 305 -16.41 -10.09 4.70
CA THR A 305 -15.84 -9.91 3.36
C THR A 305 -16.49 -10.85 2.34
N SER A 306 -16.62 -12.12 2.69
CA SER A 306 -17.25 -13.12 1.83
C SER A 306 -18.71 -12.76 1.55
N ALA A 307 -19.44 -12.27 2.56
CA ALA A 307 -20.82 -11.83 2.40
C ALA A 307 -20.94 -10.63 1.44
N VAL A 308 -20.06 -9.62 1.58
CA VAL A 308 -20.01 -8.45 0.69
C VAL A 308 -19.73 -8.88 -0.74
N CYS A 309 -18.69 -9.70 -0.97
CA CYS A 309 -18.33 -10.18 -2.30
C CYS A 309 -19.46 -10.99 -2.94
N LEU A 310 -20.08 -11.91 -2.20
CA LEU A 310 -21.23 -12.69 -2.69
C LEU A 310 -22.42 -11.80 -2.99
N GLY A 311 -22.71 -10.82 -2.15
CA GLY A 311 -23.80 -9.87 -2.38
C GLY A 311 -23.62 -9.04 -3.66
N ILE A 312 -22.39 -8.59 -3.95
CA ILE A 312 -22.06 -7.89 -5.19
C ILE A 312 -22.16 -8.83 -6.41
N LEU A 313 -21.62 -10.05 -6.30
CA LEU A 313 -21.58 -11.02 -7.40
C LEU A 313 -22.99 -11.51 -7.79
N PHE A 314 -23.86 -11.75 -6.81
CA PHE A 314 -25.25 -12.16 -7.05
C PHE A 314 -26.17 -10.98 -7.42
N LYS A 315 -25.61 -9.86 -7.92
CA LYS A 315 -26.38 -8.76 -8.50
C LYS A 315 -27.43 -9.27 -9.49
N ASP A 316 -28.66 -8.80 -9.29
CA ASP A 316 -29.87 -9.18 -10.03
C ASP A 316 -30.08 -10.71 -10.13
N GLN A 317 -29.57 -11.46 -9.15
CA GLN A 317 -29.71 -12.91 -9.04
C GLN A 317 -30.17 -13.33 -7.64
N LYS A 318 -30.78 -14.52 -7.60
CA LYS A 318 -31.09 -15.19 -6.34
C LYS A 318 -29.91 -16.06 -5.91
N ILE A 319 -29.44 -15.86 -4.68
CA ILE A 319 -28.57 -16.83 -4.00
C ILE A 319 -29.37 -18.13 -3.81
N PRO A 320 -29.00 -19.27 -4.43
CA PRO A 320 -29.89 -20.43 -4.55
C PRO A 320 -30.31 -21.06 -3.22
N ASN A 321 -29.42 -21.10 -2.23
CA ASN A 321 -29.70 -21.67 -0.92
C ASN A 321 -30.36 -20.62 0.01
N ALA A 322 -31.61 -20.84 0.39
CA ALA A 322 -32.39 -19.88 1.17
C ALA A 322 -31.78 -19.57 2.55
N SER A 323 -31.26 -20.57 3.26
CA SER A 323 -30.61 -20.37 4.57
C SER A 323 -29.29 -19.60 4.43
N LEU A 324 -28.51 -19.89 3.39
CA LEU A 324 -27.29 -19.14 3.08
C LEU A 324 -27.62 -17.68 2.73
N ARG A 325 -28.63 -17.46 1.88
CA ARG A 325 -29.13 -16.13 1.49
C ARG A 325 -29.54 -15.31 2.72
N GLU A 326 -30.34 -15.88 3.61
CA GLU A 326 -30.77 -15.19 4.84
C GLU A 326 -29.59 -14.76 5.71
N LYS A 327 -28.60 -15.65 5.90
CA LYS A 327 -27.39 -15.35 6.66
C LYS A 327 -26.55 -14.24 6.01
N ILE A 328 -26.33 -14.31 4.70
CA ILE A 328 -25.58 -13.29 3.95
C ILE A 328 -26.28 -11.93 4.08
N VAL A 329 -27.58 -11.86 3.83
CA VAL A 329 -28.37 -10.63 3.94
C VAL A 329 -28.31 -10.04 5.36
N LYS A 330 -28.41 -10.88 6.39
CA LYS A 330 -28.28 -10.44 7.78
C LYS A 330 -26.89 -9.84 8.03
N THR A 331 -25.83 -10.48 7.55
CA THR A 331 -24.45 -9.98 7.65
C THR A 331 -24.28 -8.65 6.91
N LEU A 332 -24.79 -8.53 5.68
CA LEU A 332 -24.74 -7.29 4.90
C LEU A 332 -25.44 -6.13 5.62
N LYS A 333 -26.63 -6.35 6.18
CA LYS A 333 -27.35 -5.34 6.97
C LYS A 333 -26.56 -4.87 8.19
N LYS A 334 -25.82 -5.77 8.85
CA LYS A 334 -24.94 -5.42 9.97
C LYS A 334 -23.79 -4.52 9.50
N ILE A 335 -23.19 -4.81 8.35
CA ILE A 335 -22.06 -4.03 7.80
C ILE A 335 -22.53 -2.67 7.30
N ALA A 336 -23.70 -2.59 6.65
CA ALA A 336 -24.26 -1.36 6.11
C ALA A 336 -24.60 -0.30 7.17
N VAL A 337 -24.70 -0.68 8.44
CA VAL A 337 -24.92 0.27 9.56
C VAL A 337 -23.64 0.54 10.35
N ASP A 338 -22.51 -0.05 9.96
CA ASP A 338 -21.21 0.12 10.62
C ASP A 338 -20.33 1.08 9.81
N ASP A 339 -20.32 2.33 10.24
CA ASP A 339 -19.55 3.41 9.61
C ASP A 339 -18.04 3.39 9.95
N SER A 340 -17.56 2.38 10.69
CA SER A 340 -16.13 2.28 11.04
C SER A 340 -15.22 2.13 9.81
N ILE A 341 -15.72 1.49 8.75
CA ILE A 341 -15.02 1.33 7.47
C ILE A 341 -15.97 1.72 6.33
N PRO A 342 -16.02 3.02 5.93
CA PRO A 342 -17.01 3.54 4.99
C PRO A 342 -17.11 2.75 3.68
N MET A 343 -15.97 2.36 3.10
CA MET A 343 -15.96 1.55 1.87
C MET A 343 -16.71 0.21 2.03
N ARG A 344 -16.61 -0.45 3.18
CA ARG A 344 -17.30 -1.72 3.43
C ARG A 344 -18.80 -1.51 3.62
N SER A 345 -19.18 -0.44 4.33
CA SER A 345 -20.57 -0.06 4.51
C SER A 345 -21.24 0.24 3.17
N GLU A 346 -20.63 1.12 2.35
CA GLU A 346 -21.10 1.44 0.99
C GLU A 346 -21.20 0.20 0.10
N ALA A 347 -20.22 -0.70 0.18
CA ALA A 347 -20.23 -1.95 -0.59
C ALA A 347 -21.38 -2.87 -0.16
N ALA A 348 -21.69 -2.93 1.14
CA ALA A 348 -22.77 -3.72 1.68
C ALA A 348 -24.15 -3.15 1.33
N GLU A 349 -24.31 -1.82 1.37
CA GLU A 349 -25.51 -1.13 0.89
C GLU A 349 -25.76 -1.44 -0.59
N TYR A 350 -24.74 -1.26 -1.43
CA TYR A 350 -24.81 -1.58 -2.85
C TYR A 350 -25.19 -3.05 -3.08
N ALA A 351 -24.57 -3.97 -2.33
CA ALA A 351 -24.89 -5.39 -2.41
C ALA A 351 -26.36 -5.67 -2.05
N LEU A 352 -26.89 -5.03 -1.00
CA LEU A 352 -28.30 -5.17 -0.60
C LEU A 352 -29.22 -4.65 -1.70
N GLU A 353 -29.01 -3.46 -2.24
CA GLU A 353 -29.86 -2.89 -3.30
C GLU A 353 -30.00 -3.79 -4.54
N ASN A 354 -28.97 -4.58 -4.83
CA ASN A 354 -28.88 -5.39 -6.04
C ASN A 354 -29.30 -6.86 -5.85
N LEU A 355 -29.60 -7.33 -4.63
CA LEU A 355 -30.03 -8.70 -4.37
C LEU A 355 -31.55 -8.88 -4.58
N ILE A 356 -31.95 -9.97 -5.23
CA ILE A 356 -33.38 -10.32 -5.46
C ILE A 356 -33.93 -11.22 -4.34
N ILE A 357 -35.14 -10.89 -3.85
CA ILE A 357 -35.92 -11.69 -2.89
C ILE A 357 -37.23 -12.17 -3.53
N GLU A 358 -37.68 -13.39 -3.22
CA GLU A 358 -38.89 -14.04 -3.80
C GLU A 358 -40.23 -13.31 -3.55
N ASN A 359 -40.25 -12.26 -2.71
CA ASN A 359 -41.43 -11.42 -2.47
C ASN A 359 -41.19 -9.99 -2.98
N ASN A 360 -41.13 -9.81 -4.30
CA ASN A 360 -41.26 -8.54 -5.07
C ASN A 360 -40.77 -7.22 -4.44
N GLY A 361 -39.58 -7.19 -3.84
CA GLY A 361 -38.96 -5.93 -3.41
C GLY A 361 -37.44 -6.03 -3.34
N LYS A 362 -36.76 -5.10 -4.02
CA LYS A 362 -35.36 -4.75 -3.73
C LYS A 362 -35.29 -4.23 -2.28
N PHE A 363 -34.13 -4.33 -1.64
CA PHE A 363 -33.95 -3.84 -0.27
C PHE A 363 -34.18 -2.32 -0.22
N ASN A 364 -35.17 -1.87 0.56
CA ASN A 364 -35.29 -0.46 0.94
C ASN A 364 -34.43 -0.23 2.18
N LEU A 365 -33.33 0.49 2.02
CA LEU A 365 -32.50 0.99 3.13
C LEU A 365 -33.22 2.21 3.72
N LYS A 366 -33.79 2.05 4.92
CA LYS A 366 -34.33 3.13 5.74
C LYS A 366 -33.77 3.03 7.15
#